data_AF-A0A429B764-F1
#
_entry.id   AF-A0A429B764-F1
#
_cell.length_a   1.000
_cell.length_b   1.000
_cell.length_c   1.000
_cell.angle_alpha   90.00
_cell.angle_beta   90.00
_cell.angle_gamma   90.00
#
_symmetry.space_group_name_H-M   'P 1'
#
loop_
_entity.id
_entity.type
_entity.pdbx_description
1 polymer ?
#
loop_
_entity_poly.entity_id
_entity_poly.type
_entity_poly.pdbx_seq_one_letter_code
_entity_poly.pdbx_strand_id
1 'polypeptide(L)'
;MTHADGFSAWREKLWTAAVAGDEYAATDAALAALDQDIPLESLLLEVVAPVQARVGREWEANRITVAQEHTATAVNERVLAALAHHPTARAAATNGPAAGRVAVACIDGEWHAMPATRLPTAHTAVTACQATGTPVMAGGAAFGPDGRYARLLGADAWAADGRAAADRLAAGPLPRPVAPRQAVDDLPHLDDQEYTMVSRSARRLVRDVMGGLEERIPAVADYTPRQRRHTAEDVAHIVEFLAAALYVDDPELFGRFLTWTAGVLTARGVPAGTLLPALDLLGGRLEDFPRASALLAHGRDAVRAVSAHSPSSSTDDDVPLTGHGKIA
;
A
#
# COMPACT_ATOMS: atom_id res chain seq x y z
N MET A 1 -33.29 12.88 10.52
CA MET A 1 -32.64 11.61 10.17
C MET A 1 -31.31 11.95 9.52
N THR A 2 -30.22 11.69 10.21
CA THR A 2 -28.86 11.95 9.73
C THR A 2 -28.52 11.00 8.57
N HIS A 3 -27.92 11.51 7.49
CA HIS A 3 -27.59 10.78 6.25
C HIS A 3 -26.82 9.44 6.43
N ALA A 4 -26.27 9.15 7.62
CA ALA A 4 -25.47 7.96 7.89
C ALA A 4 -26.24 6.63 7.85
N ASP A 5 -27.54 6.61 8.16
CA ASP A 5 -28.34 5.37 8.19
C ASP A 5 -28.74 4.86 6.79
N GLY A 6 -28.79 5.74 5.79
CA GLY A 6 -29.30 5.40 4.44
C GLY A 6 -28.40 4.44 3.64
N PHE A 7 -27.11 4.40 3.94
CA PHE A 7 -26.14 3.59 3.19
C PHE A 7 -25.83 2.24 3.85
N SER A 8 -26.26 2.01 5.10
CA SER A 8 -25.91 0.80 5.85
C SER A 8 -26.41 -0.48 5.16
N ALA A 9 -27.64 -0.45 4.63
CA ALA A 9 -28.21 -1.59 3.92
C ALA A 9 -27.42 -1.93 2.64
N TRP A 10 -26.97 -0.92 1.91
CA TRP A 10 -26.16 -1.11 0.70
C TRP A 10 -24.76 -1.63 1.00
N ARG A 11 -24.13 -1.12 2.08
CA ARG A 11 -22.84 -1.62 2.57
C ARG A 11 -22.92 -3.11 2.91
N GLU A 12 -23.97 -3.52 3.62
CA GLU A 12 -24.09 -4.92 4.05
C GLU A 12 -24.42 -5.86 2.89
N LYS A 13 -25.27 -5.43 1.94
CA LYS A 13 -25.52 -6.18 0.69
C LYS A 13 -24.24 -6.39 -0.10
N LEU A 14 -23.50 -5.31 -0.37
CA LEU A 14 -22.25 -5.37 -1.12
C LEU A 14 -21.19 -6.20 -0.38
N TRP A 15 -21.04 -6.01 0.94
CA TRP A 15 -20.13 -6.81 1.76
C TRP A 15 -20.43 -8.31 1.66
N THR A 16 -21.69 -8.70 1.84
CA THR A 16 -22.12 -10.10 1.82
C THR A 16 -21.81 -10.75 0.47
N ALA A 17 -22.16 -10.07 -0.62
CA ALA A 17 -21.91 -10.56 -1.97
C ALA A 17 -20.41 -10.62 -2.30
N ALA A 18 -19.63 -9.58 -1.95
CA ALA A 18 -18.20 -9.52 -2.23
C ALA A 18 -17.42 -10.64 -1.51
N VAL A 19 -17.67 -10.85 -0.22
CA VAL A 19 -16.99 -11.91 0.56
C VAL A 19 -17.39 -13.31 0.11
N ALA A 20 -18.62 -13.47 -0.40
CA ALA A 20 -19.11 -14.73 -0.99
C ALA A 20 -18.60 -14.97 -2.42
N GLY A 21 -17.99 -13.97 -3.07
CA GLY A 21 -17.61 -14.05 -4.48
C GLY A 21 -18.77 -13.98 -5.46
N ASP A 22 -19.95 -13.51 -5.01
CA ASP A 22 -21.14 -13.36 -5.84
C ASP A 22 -21.09 -12.02 -6.60
N GLU A 23 -20.35 -12.02 -7.71
CA GLU A 23 -20.19 -10.89 -8.61
C GLU A 23 -21.53 -10.32 -9.09
N TYR A 24 -22.48 -11.20 -9.41
CA TYR A 24 -23.79 -10.80 -9.95
C TYR A 24 -24.60 -10.08 -8.88
N ALA A 25 -24.73 -10.66 -7.68
CA ALA A 25 -25.45 -10.00 -6.59
C ALA A 25 -24.80 -8.67 -6.16
N ALA A 26 -23.46 -8.59 -6.18
CA ALA A 26 -22.73 -7.35 -5.87
C ALA A 26 -23.01 -6.25 -6.91
N THR A 27 -22.96 -6.61 -8.19
CA THR A 27 -23.24 -5.69 -9.30
C THR A 27 -24.69 -5.25 -9.30
N ASP A 28 -25.63 -6.18 -9.13
CA ASP A 28 -27.07 -5.87 -9.05
C ASP A 28 -27.37 -4.94 -7.88
N ALA A 29 -26.74 -5.15 -6.71
CA ALA A 29 -26.89 -4.26 -5.57
C ALA A 29 -26.37 -2.84 -5.87
N ALA A 30 -25.23 -2.71 -6.55
CA ALA A 30 -24.67 -1.40 -6.90
C ALA A 30 -25.49 -0.67 -7.97
N LEU A 31 -25.98 -1.38 -8.99
CA LEU A 31 -26.84 -0.80 -10.03
C LEU A 31 -28.21 -0.41 -9.47
N ALA A 32 -28.82 -1.26 -8.64
CA ALA A 32 -30.08 -0.95 -7.96
C ALA A 32 -29.98 0.29 -7.06
N ALA A 33 -28.80 0.58 -6.51
CA ALA A 33 -28.57 1.82 -5.77
C ALA A 33 -28.62 3.05 -6.69
N LEU A 34 -27.99 3.00 -7.88
CA LEU A 34 -28.09 4.06 -8.88
C LEU A 34 -29.51 4.24 -9.41
N ASP A 35 -30.24 3.15 -9.63
CA ASP A 35 -31.64 3.17 -10.09
C ASP A 35 -32.60 3.76 -9.03
N GLN A 36 -32.17 3.80 -7.77
CA GLN A 36 -32.87 4.48 -6.67
C GLN A 36 -32.37 5.91 -6.45
N ASP A 37 -31.82 6.53 -7.50
CA ASP A 37 -31.33 7.91 -7.52
C ASP A 37 -30.23 8.19 -6.49
N ILE A 38 -29.50 7.16 -6.00
CA ILE A 38 -28.30 7.39 -5.20
C ILE A 38 -27.23 7.97 -6.13
N PRO A 39 -26.68 9.16 -5.84
CA PRO A 39 -25.63 9.74 -6.67
C PRO A 39 -24.42 8.80 -6.75
N LEU A 40 -23.86 8.62 -7.95
CA LEU A 40 -22.69 7.76 -8.18
C LEU A 40 -21.55 8.06 -7.19
N GLU A 41 -21.27 9.33 -6.96
CA GLU A 41 -20.25 9.76 -6.01
C GLU A 41 -20.55 9.25 -4.59
N SER A 42 -21.80 9.34 -4.13
CA SER A 42 -22.21 8.82 -2.82
C SER A 42 -22.12 7.30 -2.77
N LEU A 43 -22.49 6.59 -3.83
CA LEU A 43 -22.35 5.14 -3.89
C LEU A 43 -20.87 4.70 -3.79
N LEU A 44 -19.98 5.38 -4.53
CA LEU A 44 -18.55 5.09 -4.51
C LEU A 44 -17.93 5.37 -3.13
N LEU A 45 -18.20 6.55 -2.56
CA LEU A 45 -17.54 7.01 -1.34
C LEU A 45 -18.18 6.48 -0.06
N GLU A 46 -19.50 6.26 -0.07
CA GLU A 46 -20.24 5.85 1.13
C GLU A 46 -20.57 4.36 1.15
N VAL A 47 -20.42 3.61 0.05
CA VAL A 47 -20.71 2.16 0.02
C VAL A 47 -19.49 1.36 -0.41
N VAL A 48 -18.99 1.59 -1.63
CA VAL A 48 -17.89 0.77 -2.20
C VAL A 48 -16.60 0.97 -1.39
N ALA A 49 -16.18 2.21 -1.16
CA ALA A 49 -14.96 2.49 -0.40
C ALA A 49 -15.00 1.98 1.06
N PRO A 50 -16.10 2.15 1.83
CA PRO A 50 -16.21 1.56 3.17
C PRO A 50 -16.20 0.02 3.19
N VAL A 51 -16.79 -0.63 2.17
CA VAL A 51 -16.72 -2.10 2.04
C VAL A 51 -15.30 -2.55 1.74
N GLN A 52 -14.57 -1.89 0.83
CA GLN A 52 -13.15 -2.18 0.57
C GLN A 52 -12.29 -1.96 1.83
N ALA A 53 -12.55 -0.89 2.58
CA ALA A 53 -11.85 -0.63 3.84
C ALA A 53 -12.18 -1.69 4.91
N ARG A 54 -13.41 -2.23 4.92
CA ARG A 54 -13.80 -3.33 5.79
C ARG A 54 -13.05 -4.61 5.42
N VAL A 55 -12.94 -4.94 4.13
CA VAL A 55 -12.14 -6.09 3.66
C VAL A 55 -10.73 -6.04 4.24
N GLY A 56 -10.04 -4.90 4.14
CA GLY A 56 -8.69 -4.72 4.71
C GLY A 56 -8.63 -4.94 6.22
N ARG A 57 -9.55 -4.34 7.00
CA ARG A 57 -9.60 -4.50 8.47
C ARG A 57 -9.91 -5.93 8.91
N GLU A 58 -10.79 -6.62 8.19
CA GLU A 58 -11.17 -8.01 8.49
C GLU A 58 -10.02 -8.97 8.15
N TRP A 59 -9.27 -8.70 7.08
CA TRP A 59 -8.06 -9.47 6.74
C TRP A 59 -6.94 -9.23 7.76
N GLU A 60 -6.68 -7.98 8.13
CA GLU A 60 -5.67 -7.61 9.14
C GLU A 60 -5.96 -8.29 10.48
N ALA A 61 -7.24 -8.34 10.87
CA ALA A 61 -7.68 -9.01 12.08
C ALA A 61 -7.83 -10.53 11.95
N ASN A 62 -7.37 -11.13 10.84
CA ASN A 62 -7.41 -12.57 10.57
C ASN A 62 -8.84 -13.19 10.64
N ARG A 63 -9.88 -12.42 10.27
CA ARG A 63 -11.28 -12.86 10.22
C ARG A 63 -11.73 -13.34 8.84
N ILE A 64 -11.05 -12.90 7.79
CA ILE A 64 -11.20 -13.43 6.43
C ILE A 64 -9.85 -13.94 5.93
N THR A 65 -9.89 -14.94 5.06
CA THR A 65 -8.69 -15.50 4.42
C THR A 65 -8.16 -14.59 3.32
N VAL A 66 -6.89 -14.79 2.93
CA VAL A 66 -6.28 -14.16 1.75
C VAL A 66 -7.14 -14.41 0.50
N ALA A 67 -7.63 -15.63 0.30
CA ALA A 67 -8.49 -15.95 -0.84
C ALA A 67 -9.79 -15.13 -0.85
N GLN A 68 -10.44 -14.98 0.32
CA GLN A 68 -11.66 -14.17 0.43
C GLN A 68 -11.40 -12.68 0.20
N GLU A 69 -10.26 -12.16 0.67
CA GLU A 69 -9.83 -10.79 0.37
C GLU A 69 -9.69 -10.59 -1.14
N HIS A 70 -8.92 -11.43 -1.83
CA HIS A 70 -8.74 -11.35 -3.28
C HIS A 70 -10.06 -11.47 -4.04
N THR A 71 -10.93 -12.39 -3.61
CA THR A 71 -12.27 -12.55 -4.20
C THR A 71 -13.09 -11.27 -4.04
N ALA A 72 -13.14 -10.69 -2.83
CA ALA A 72 -13.90 -9.48 -2.56
C ALA A 72 -13.37 -8.26 -3.33
N THR A 73 -12.05 -8.10 -3.39
CA THR A 73 -11.40 -7.04 -4.18
C THR A 73 -11.74 -7.19 -5.67
N ALA A 74 -11.63 -8.40 -6.23
CA ALA A 74 -11.97 -8.66 -7.62
C ALA A 74 -13.47 -8.46 -7.93
N VAL A 75 -14.37 -8.71 -6.97
CA VAL A 75 -15.80 -8.39 -7.12
C VAL A 75 -16.00 -6.87 -7.13
N ASN A 76 -15.36 -6.13 -6.23
CA ASN A 76 -15.46 -4.67 -6.19
C ASN A 76 -14.93 -4.00 -7.46
N GLU A 77 -13.84 -4.50 -8.05
CA GLU A 77 -13.34 -4.01 -9.34
C GLU A 77 -14.38 -4.12 -10.46
N ARG A 78 -15.11 -5.25 -10.49
CA ARG A 78 -16.17 -5.47 -11.47
C ARG A 78 -17.39 -4.60 -11.23
N VAL A 79 -17.74 -4.37 -9.96
CA VAL A 79 -18.76 -3.37 -9.57
C VAL A 79 -18.36 -1.98 -10.09
N LEU A 80 -17.11 -1.54 -9.89
CA LEU A 80 -16.63 -0.26 -10.41
C LEU A 80 -16.73 -0.18 -11.94
N ALA A 81 -16.34 -1.25 -12.65
CA ALA A 81 -16.45 -1.33 -14.10
C ALA A 81 -17.91 -1.22 -14.57
N ALA A 82 -18.84 -1.91 -13.90
CA ALA A 82 -20.27 -1.84 -14.20
C ALA A 82 -20.83 -0.43 -13.98
N LEU A 83 -20.48 0.21 -12.87
CA LEU A 83 -20.90 1.58 -12.54
C LEU A 83 -20.40 2.60 -13.57
N ALA A 84 -19.16 2.45 -14.06
CA ALA A 84 -18.59 3.33 -15.07
C ALA A 84 -19.34 3.31 -16.41
N HIS A 85 -20.01 2.21 -16.72
CA HIS A 85 -20.79 2.05 -17.95
C HIS A 85 -22.28 2.40 -17.80
N HIS A 86 -22.73 2.72 -16.59
CA HIS A 86 -24.13 3.08 -16.33
C HIS A 86 -24.54 4.38 -17.05
N PRO A 87 -25.78 4.48 -17.58
CA PRO A 87 -26.27 5.70 -18.26
C PRO A 87 -26.08 6.99 -17.44
N THR A 88 -26.32 6.95 -16.13
CA THR A 88 -26.11 8.09 -15.20
C THR A 88 -24.66 8.57 -15.21
N ALA A 89 -23.69 7.65 -15.17
CA ALA A 89 -22.26 7.96 -15.19
C ALA A 89 -21.87 8.58 -16.54
N ARG A 90 -22.38 8.01 -17.64
CA ARG A 90 -22.11 8.50 -19.00
C ARG A 90 -22.69 9.90 -19.24
N ALA A 91 -23.91 10.15 -18.77
CA ALA A 91 -24.56 11.45 -18.90
C ALA A 91 -23.82 12.55 -18.14
N ALA A 92 -23.29 12.24 -16.95
CA ALA A 92 -22.46 13.17 -16.18
C ALA A 92 -21.16 13.52 -16.93
N ALA A 93 -20.54 12.55 -17.61
CA ALA A 93 -19.30 12.76 -18.38
C ALA A 93 -19.50 13.60 -19.65
N THR A 94 -20.67 13.54 -20.29
CA THR A 94 -20.95 14.25 -21.56
C THR A 94 -21.51 15.66 -21.37
N ASN A 95 -22.16 15.93 -20.23
CA ASN A 95 -22.90 17.19 -20.01
C ASN A 95 -22.14 18.24 -19.21
N GLY A 96 -20.90 17.97 -18.79
CA GLY A 96 -20.04 18.93 -18.12
C GLY A 96 -19.39 19.94 -19.07
N PRO A 97 -19.07 21.17 -18.64
CA PRO A 97 -18.19 22.06 -19.39
C PRO A 97 -16.85 21.35 -19.64
N ALA A 98 -16.19 21.65 -20.76
CA ALA A 98 -14.86 21.12 -21.10
C ALA A 98 -13.81 21.65 -20.10
N ALA A 99 -13.80 21.12 -18.89
CA ALA A 99 -12.72 21.29 -17.93
C ALA A 99 -11.48 20.60 -18.51
N GLY A 100 -10.34 21.27 -18.47
CA GLY A 100 -9.10 20.76 -19.06
C GLY A 100 -8.73 19.35 -18.57
N ARG A 101 -7.76 18.72 -19.24
CA ARG A 101 -7.29 17.38 -18.86
C ARG A 101 -6.35 17.48 -17.65
N VAL A 102 -6.54 16.58 -16.70
CA VAL A 102 -5.61 16.32 -15.58
C VAL A 102 -5.15 14.87 -15.70
N ALA A 103 -3.87 14.62 -15.42
CA ALA A 103 -3.39 13.27 -15.16
C ALA A 103 -3.53 12.97 -13.67
N VAL A 104 -4.15 11.85 -13.33
CA VAL A 104 -4.24 11.40 -11.93
C VAL A 104 -3.19 10.32 -11.73
N ALA A 105 -2.22 10.59 -10.87
CA ALA A 105 -1.24 9.61 -10.45
C ALA A 105 -1.71 9.01 -9.11
N CYS A 106 -2.31 7.84 -9.17
CA CYS A 106 -2.51 7.00 -8.00
C CYS A 106 -1.40 5.96 -7.99
N ILE A 107 -0.84 5.71 -6.82
CA ILE A 107 -0.06 4.50 -6.66
C ILE A 107 -1.04 3.34 -6.56
N ASP A 108 -1.16 2.61 -7.66
CA ASP A 108 -1.91 1.37 -7.77
C ASP A 108 -0.96 0.16 -7.67
N GLY A 109 -1.42 -0.95 -7.08
CA GLY A 109 -0.71 -2.22 -7.04
C GLY A 109 -0.57 -2.86 -5.65
N GLU A 110 -1.24 -4.00 -5.48
CA GLU A 110 -1.04 -5.12 -4.52
C GLU A 110 -0.82 -4.83 -3.03
N TRP A 111 -1.75 -5.31 -2.19
CA TRP A 111 -1.70 -5.28 -0.73
C TRP A 111 -0.59 -6.15 -0.10
N HIS A 112 0.05 -7.00 -0.91
CA HIS A 112 1.28 -7.71 -0.54
C HIS A 112 2.52 -6.81 -0.72
N ALA A 113 2.46 -5.83 -1.62
CA ALA A 113 3.51 -4.86 -1.93
C ALA A 113 3.00 -3.42 -1.74
N MET A 114 2.78 -3.08 -0.48
CA MET A 114 2.76 -1.73 0.08
C MET A 114 3.04 -0.54 -0.88
N PRO A 115 2.09 0.40 -1.05
CA PRO A 115 2.14 1.46 -2.06
C PRO A 115 3.42 2.32 -2.06
N ALA A 116 4.03 2.56 -0.90
CA ALA A 116 5.19 3.45 -0.80
C ALA A 116 6.38 3.00 -1.68
N THR A 117 6.50 1.71 -2.00
CA THR A 117 7.57 1.18 -2.88
C THR A 117 7.48 1.68 -4.31
N ARG A 118 6.32 2.20 -4.73
CA ARG A 118 6.08 2.72 -6.08
C ARG A 118 6.33 4.21 -6.23
N LEU A 119 6.78 4.91 -5.18
CA LEU A 119 7.11 6.34 -5.23
C LEU A 119 8.09 6.71 -6.38
N PRO A 120 9.14 5.92 -6.68
CA PRO A 120 10.00 6.21 -7.83
C PRO A 120 9.29 6.10 -9.19
N THR A 121 8.43 5.10 -9.36
CA THR A 121 7.62 4.94 -10.57
C THR A 121 6.59 6.06 -10.70
N ALA A 122 5.96 6.46 -9.58
CA ALA A 122 5.04 7.58 -9.54
C ALA A 122 5.74 8.90 -9.92
N HIS A 123 6.96 9.13 -9.42
CA HIS A 123 7.76 10.31 -9.83
C HIS A 123 8.00 10.30 -11.34
N THR A 124 8.42 9.17 -11.89
CA THR A 124 8.63 9.03 -13.34
C THR A 124 7.35 9.36 -14.14
N ALA A 125 6.19 8.90 -13.68
CA ALA A 125 4.91 9.21 -14.30
C ALA A 125 4.54 10.70 -14.18
N VAL A 126 4.76 11.31 -13.01
CA VAL A 126 4.54 12.74 -12.77
C VAL A 126 5.39 13.57 -13.75
N THR A 127 6.70 13.31 -13.80
CA THR A 127 7.63 14.02 -14.69
C THR A 127 7.25 13.84 -16.17
N ALA A 128 6.89 12.61 -16.58
CA ALA A 128 6.50 12.33 -17.97
C ALA A 128 5.21 13.05 -18.38
N CYS A 129 4.19 13.08 -17.51
CA CYS A 129 2.96 13.83 -17.77
C CYS A 129 3.21 15.33 -17.83
N GLN A 130 3.99 15.88 -16.89
CA GLN A 130 4.33 17.30 -16.86
C GLN A 130 5.14 17.74 -18.08
N ALA A 131 6.01 16.87 -18.62
CA ALA A 131 6.75 17.15 -19.86
C ALA A 131 5.83 17.35 -21.09
N THR A 132 4.59 16.86 -21.04
CA THR A 132 3.56 17.12 -22.07
C THR A 132 2.73 18.39 -21.81
N GLY A 133 3.01 19.11 -20.74
CA GLY A 133 2.22 20.25 -20.27
C GLY A 133 0.90 19.86 -19.58
N THR A 134 0.72 18.57 -19.25
CA THR A 134 -0.45 18.07 -18.54
C THR A 134 -0.21 18.17 -17.03
N PRO A 135 -1.04 18.91 -16.27
CA PRO A 135 -0.92 18.97 -14.82
C PRO A 135 -1.24 17.62 -14.19
N VAL A 136 -0.54 17.29 -13.11
CA VAL A 136 -0.65 16.01 -12.40
C VAL A 136 -1.19 16.23 -11.00
N MET A 137 -2.29 15.57 -10.68
CA MET A 137 -2.77 15.41 -9.32
C MET A 137 -2.33 14.05 -8.78
N ALA A 138 -1.58 14.04 -7.70
CA ALA A 138 -1.27 12.82 -6.96
C ALA A 138 -2.41 12.48 -5.99
N GLY A 139 -2.79 11.21 -5.92
CA GLY A 139 -3.91 10.75 -5.10
C GLY A 139 -3.52 9.67 -4.09
N GLY A 140 -4.05 9.77 -2.87
CA GLY A 140 -4.05 8.69 -1.90
C GLY A 140 -2.96 8.75 -0.83
N ALA A 141 -3.13 7.91 0.19
CA ALA A 141 -2.28 7.84 1.38
C ALA A 141 -0.82 7.42 1.09
N ALA A 142 -0.58 6.79 -0.06
CA ALA A 142 0.75 6.39 -0.51
C ALA A 142 1.71 7.57 -0.69
N PHE A 143 1.19 8.77 -0.98
CA PHE A 143 1.98 10.00 -1.07
C PHE A 143 2.26 10.65 0.29
N GLY A 144 2.07 9.89 1.37
CA GLY A 144 2.41 10.25 2.73
C GLY A 144 1.34 11.12 3.40
N PRO A 145 1.41 11.25 4.74
CA PRO A 145 0.62 12.22 5.49
C PRO A 145 0.71 13.60 4.84
N ASP A 146 -0.43 14.24 4.65
CA ASP A 146 -0.58 15.57 4.06
C ASP A 146 0.02 15.71 2.65
N GLY A 147 0.18 14.63 1.91
CA GLY A 147 0.71 14.66 0.54
C GLY A 147 2.18 15.11 0.46
N ARG A 148 2.97 14.91 1.51
CA ARG A 148 4.37 15.34 1.53
C ARG A 148 5.20 14.76 0.38
N TYR A 149 4.99 13.49 0.02
CA TYR A 149 5.71 12.88 -1.10
C TYR A 149 5.16 13.40 -2.43
N ALA A 150 3.86 13.69 -2.55
CA ALA A 150 3.34 14.31 -3.77
C ALA A 150 4.03 15.65 -4.06
N ARG A 151 4.24 16.48 -3.03
CA ARG A 151 4.98 17.74 -3.14
C ARG A 151 6.46 17.53 -3.44
N LEU A 152 7.09 16.58 -2.76
CA LEU A 152 8.49 16.22 -2.98
C LEU A 152 8.74 15.76 -4.43
N LEU A 153 7.81 14.99 -5.01
CA LEU A 153 7.87 14.48 -6.38
C LEU A 153 7.34 15.49 -7.41
N GLY A 154 7.09 16.74 -7.02
CA GLY A 154 6.72 17.82 -7.94
C GLY A 154 5.30 17.78 -8.49
N ALA A 155 4.38 17.01 -7.92
CA ALA A 155 2.98 16.99 -8.38
C ALA A 155 2.30 18.37 -8.21
N ASP A 156 1.44 18.75 -9.16
CA ASP A 156 0.77 20.06 -9.19
C ASP A 156 -0.36 20.20 -8.16
N ALA A 157 -0.89 19.07 -7.71
CA ALA A 157 -1.86 18.98 -6.63
C ALA A 157 -1.77 17.62 -5.93
N TRP A 158 -2.31 17.57 -4.71
CA TRP A 158 -2.54 16.33 -3.98
C TRP A 158 -3.95 16.29 -3.41
N ALA A 159 -4.53 15.09 -3.37
CA ALA A 159 -5.78 14.81 -2.68
C ALA A 159 -5.66 13.52 -1.85
N ALA A 160 -6.18 13.57 -0.62
CA ALA A 160 -6.14 12.44 0.30
C ALA A 160 -7.00 11.26 -0.17
N ASP A 161 -8.11 11.56 -0.83
CA ASP A 161 -9.10 10.61 -1.33
C ASP A 161 -9.82 11.17 -2.57
N GLY A 162 -10.73 10.37 -3.13
CA GLY A 162 -11.50 10.75 -4.32
C GLY A 162 -12.42 11.96 -4.11
N ARG A 163 -12.94 12.18 -2.89
CA ARG A 163 -13.79 13.33 -2.57
C ARG A 163 -12.99 14.62 -2.64
N ALA A 164 -11.86 14.66 -1.93
CA ALA A 164 -10.95 15.79 -1.94
C ALA A 164 -10.43 16.09 -3.36
N ALA A 165 -10.23 15.06 -4.19
CA ALA A 165 -9.84 15.23 -5.59
C ALA A 165 -10.96 15.89 -6.40
N ALA A 166 -12.20 15.42 -6.25
CA ALA A 166 -13.36 15.99 -6.94
C ALA A 166 -13.61 17.45 -6.52
N ASP A 167 -13.58 17.74 -5.22
CA ASP A 167 -13.72 19.10 -4.67
C ASP A 167 -12.64 20.03 -5.22
N ARG A 168 -11.38 19.55 -5.29
CA ARG A 168 -10.28 20.32 -5.85
C ARG A 168 -10.47 20.60 -7.34
N LEU A 169 -10.95 19.65 -8.12
CA LEU A 169 -11.19 19.84 -9.56
C LEU A 169 -12.39 20.76 -9.81
N ALA A 170 -13.43 20.69 -8.97
CA ALA A 170 -14.59 21.58 -9.04
C ALA A 170 -14.23 23.05 -8.75
N ALA A 171 -13.22 23.30 -7.91
CA ALA A 171 -12.71 24.64 -7.62
C ALA A 171 -12.00 25.33 -8.80
N GLY A 172 -11.71 24.59 -9.89
CA GLY A 172 -11.12 25.14 -11.11
C GLY A 172 -9.85 24.41 -11.57
N PRO A 173 -9.33 24.77 -12.75
CA PRO A 173 -8.20 24.05 -13.38
C PRO A 173 -6.94 24.08 -12.51
N LEU A 174 -6.13 23.03 -12.63
CA LEU A 174 -4.80 23.01 -12.04
C LEU A 174 -3.85 23.97 -12.79
N PRO A 175 -2.85 24.55 -12.09
CA PRO A 175 -1.81 25.34 -12.74
C PRO A 175 -1.10 24.49 -13.81
N ARG A 176 -0.77 25.10 -14.95
CA ARG A 176 0.05 24.40 -15.97
C ARG A 176 1.49 24.25 -15.45
N PRO A 177 2.12 23.08 -15.64
CA PRO A 177 3.52 22.88 -15.29
C PRO A 177 4.41 23.90 -16.01
N VAL A 178 5.34 24.52 -15.28
CA VAL A 178 6.28 25.51 -15.83
C VAL A 178 7.58 24.80 -16.19
N ALA A 179 7.78 24.56 -17.50
CA ALA A 179 8.98 23.97 -18.11
C ALA A 179 9.31 22.51 -17.68
N PRO A 180 10.04 21.74 -18.51
CA PRO A 180 10.44 20.38 -18.14
C PRO A 180 11.50 20.42 -17.03
N ARG A 181 11.14 19.97 -15.83
CA ARG A 181 12.05 19.69 -14.70
C ARG A 181 12.71 18.33 -14.90
N GLN A 182 14.00 18.18 -14.59
CA GLN A 182 14.61 16.85 -14.51
C GLN A 182 14.37 16.27 -13.12
N ALA A 183 14.12 14.96 -13.02
CA ALA A 183 13.88 14.30 -11.72
C ALA A 183 15.05 14.45 -10.72
N VAL A 184 16.27 14.74 -11.20
CA VAL A 184 17.45 15.04 -10.37
C VAL A 184 17.32 16.41 -9.70
N ASP A 185 16.63 17.37 -10.34
CA ASP A 185 16.39 18.70 -9.77
C ASP A 185 15.49 18.64 -8.52
N ASP A 186 14.60 17.65 -8.47
CA ASP A 186 13.63 17.48 -7.38
C ASP A 186 14.22 16.72 -6.16
N LEU A 187 15.27 15.90 -6.37
CA LEU A 187 15.82 14.97 -5.37
C LEU A 187 17.37 14.94 -5.37
N PRO A 188 18.05 16.00 -4.92
CA PRO A 188 19.51 16.12 -5.01
C PRO A 188 20.27 15.07 -4.19
N HIS A 189 19.67 14.51 -3.14
CA HIS A 189 20.28 13.43 -2.36
C HIS A 189 20.45 12.13 -3.14
N LEU A 190 19.83 11.96 -4.32
CA LEU A 190 20.02 10.76 -5.15
C LEU A 190 21.38 10.73 -5.86
N ASP A 191 22.14 11.82 -5.83
CA ASP A 191 23.48 11.91 -6.42
C ASP A 191 24.50 10.96 -5.76
N ASP A 192 24.24 10.54 -4.52
CA ASP A 192 25.05 9.53 -3.81
C ASP A 192 24.94 8.11 -4.41
N GLN A 193 23.99 7.90 -5.31
CA GLN A 193 23.67 6.63 -5.97
C GLN A 193 23.26 5.48 -5.02
N GLU A 194 23.07 5.71 -3.72
CA GLU A 194 22.72 4.65 -2.76
C GLU A 194 21.40 3.97 -3.15
N TYR A 195 20.37 4.77 -3.45
CA TYR A 195 19.09 4.28 -3.98
C TYR A 195 19.28 3.40 -5.22
N THR A 196 20.07 3.89 -6.18
CA THR A 196 20.30 3.19 -7.46
C THR A 196 20.99 1.86 -7.23
N MET A 197 22.01 1.84 -6.36
CA MET A 197 22.80 0.64 -6.05
C MET A 197 21.98 -0.40 -5.28
N VAL A 198 21.21 0.02 -4.27
CA VAL A 198 20.32 -0.87 -3.51
C VAL A 198 19.23 -1.44 -4.43
N SER A 199 18.56 -0.59 -5.22
CA SER A 199 17.49 -1.03 -6.13
C SER A 199 17.99 -2.02 -7.19
N ARG A 200 19.16 -1.77 -7.79
CA ARG A 200 19.76 -2.68 -8.79
C ARG A 200 20.23 -3.99 -8.18
N SER A 201 20.66 -3.99 -6.92
CA SER A 201 21.16 -5.17 -6.23
C SER A 201 20.09 -5.93 -5.42
N ALA A 202 18.83 -5.50 -5.43
CA ALA A 202 17.76 -6.04 -4.59
C ALA A 202 17.65 -7.58 -4.64
N ARG A 203 17.62 -8.17 -5.84
CA ARG A 203 17.56 -9.65 -6.00
C ARG A 203 18.76 -10.37 -5.39
N ARG A 204 19.94 -9.76 -5.45
CA ARG A 204 21.16 -10.31 -4.82
C ARG A 204 21.07 -10.17 -3.29
N LEU A 205 20.66 -9.00 -2.79
CA LEU A 205 20.47 -8.76 -1.35
C LEU A 205 19.49 -9.77 -0.74
N VAL A 206 18.34 -10.00 -1.37
CA VAL A 206 17.36 -11.00 -0.91
C VAL A 206 17.98 -12.39 -0.84
N ARG A 207 18.71 -12.81 -1.88
CA ARG A 207 19.39 -14.12 -1.90
C ARG A 207 20.43 -14.25 -0.79
N ASP A 208 21.26 -13.23 -0.61
CA ASP A 208 22.33 -13.23 0.38
C ASP A 208 21.77 -13.25 1.82
N VAL A 209 20.67 -12.52 2.06
CA VAL A 209 19.95 -12.54 3.34
C VAL A 209 19.33 -13.91 3.57
N MET A 210 18.65 -14.50 2.57
CA MET A 210 18.05 -15.84 2.72
C MET A 210 19.11 -16.91 3.03
N GLY A 211 20.28 -16.85 2.39
CA GLY A 211 21.40 -17.74 2.72
C GLY A 211 21.91 -17.51 4.14
N GLY A 212 22.09 -16.25 4.56
CA GLY A 212 22.51 -15.92 5.92
C GLY A 212 21.49 -16.28 7.00
N LEU A 213 20.19 -16.25 6.69
CA LEU A 213 19.14 -16.69 7.60
C LEU A 213 19.17 -18.21 7.80
N GLU A 214 19.39 -18.97 6.74
CA GLU A 214 19.55 -20.43 6.79
C GLU A 214 20.78 -20.84 7.63
N GLU A 215 21.88 -20.09 7.53
CA GLU A 215 23.08 -20.32 8.35
C GLU A 215 22.89 -19.95 9.83
N ARG A 216 22.15 -18.86 10.12
CA ARG A 216 22.00 -18.33 11.48
C ARG A 216 20.84 -18.92 12.26
N ILE A 217 19.81 -19.43 11.58
CA ILE A 217 18.56 -19.88 12.19
C ILE A 217 18.26 -21.30 11.69
N PRO A 218 18.57 -22.34 12.49
CA PRO A 218 18.38 -23.74 12.08
C PRO A 218 16.96 -24.06 11.60
N ALA A 219 15.94 -23.44 12.20
CA ALA A 219 14.54 -23.64 11.79
C ALA A 219 14.26 -23.23 10.34
N VAL A 220 15.03 -22.28 9.78
CA VAL A 220 14.89 -21.84 8.37
C VAL A 220 15.38 -22.92 7.41
N ALA A 221 16.34 -23.75 7.81
CA ALA A 221 16.81 -24.88 7.01
C ALA A 221 15.69 -25.90 6.76
N ASP A 222 14.81 -26.09 7.74
CA ASP A 222 13.68 -27.02 7.69
C ASP A 222 12.42 -26.45 7.00
N TYR A 223 12.47 -25.22 6.49
CA TYR A 223 11.33 -24.61 5.82
C TYR A 223 10.94 -25.37 4.56
N THR A 224 9.64 -25.59 4.42
CA THR A 224 9.03 -26.06 3.17
C THR A 224 9.29 -25.07 2.02
N PRO A 225 9.21 -25.50 0.75
CA PRO A 225 9.37 -24.59 -0.40
C PRO A 225 8.45 -23.37 -0.37
N ARG A 226 7.23 -23.53 0.17
CA ARG A 226 6.27 -22.44 0.34
C ARG A 226 6.71 -21.46 1.43
N GLN A 227 7.15 -21.94 2.59
CA GLN A 227 7.67 -21.09 3.66
C GLN A 227 8.91 -20.32 3.22
N ARG A 228 9.84 -20.97 2.50
CA ARG A 228 11.02 -20.31 1.94
C ARG A 228 10.64 -19.19 0.97
N ARG A 229 9.63 -19.43 0.12
CA ARG A 229 9.12 -18.42 -0.82
C ARG A 229 8.52 -17.22 -0.08
N HIS A 230 7.61 -17.44 0.87
CA HIS A 230 7.00 -16.35 1.64
C HIS A 230 8.06 -15.55 2.42
N THR A 231 9.05 -16.23 3.03
CA THR A 231 10.15 -15.54 3.74
C THR A 231 11.00 -14.70 2.78
N ALA A 232 11.28 -15.21 1.58
CA ALA A 232 12.01 -14.45 0.57
C ALA A 232 11.20 -13.24 0.05
N GLU A 233 9.88 -13.37 -0.05
CA GLU A 233 8.96 -12.28 -0.37
C GLU A 233 8.97 -11.21 0.74
N ASP A 234 8.91 -11.60 2.01
CA ASP A 234 9.03 -10.67 3.15
C ASP A 234 10.36 -9.90 3.13
N VAL A 235 11.48 -10.58 2.87
CA VAL A 235 12.79 -9.95 2.72
C VAL A 235 12.83 -9.02 1.51
N ALA A 236 12.20 -9.41 0.40
CA ALA A 236 12.09 -8.55 -0.78
C ALA A 236 11.35 -7.25 -0.46
N HIS A 237 10.23 -7.32 0.26
CA HIS A 237 9.50 -6.13 0.71
C HIS A 237 10.38 -5.23 1.59
N ILE A 238 11.17 -5.79 2.52
CA ILE A 238 12.12 -4.99 3.33
C ILE A 238 13.10 -4.23 2.43
N VAL A 239 13.66 -4.86 1.41
CA VAL A 239 14.60 -4.21 0.50
C VAL A 239 13.92 -3.14 -0.36
N GLU A 240 12.71 -3.41 -0.85
CA GLU A 240 11.92 -2.44 -1.63
C GLU A 240 11.58 -1.19 -0.82
N PHE A 241 11.23 -1.37 0.46
CA PHE A 241 10.97 -0.26 1.37
C PHE A 241 12.20 0.53 1.76
N LEU A 242 13.33 -0.15 1.94
CA LEU A 242 14.62 0.52 2.14
C LEU A 242 14.94 1.39 0.92
N ALA A 243 14.76 0.87 -0.29
CA ALA A 243 14.94 1.62 -1.52
C ALA A 243 13.98 2.81 -1.61
N ALA A 244 12.70 2.63 -1.29
CA ALA A 244 11.73 3.73 -1.28
C ALA A 244 12.10 4.83 -0.28
N ALA A 245 12.52 4.46 0.93
CA ALA A 245 12.97 5.39 1.96
C ALA A 245 14.24 6.15 1.55
N LEU A 246 15.19 5.48 0.89
CA LEU A 246 16.34 6.13 0.26
C LEU A 246 15.91 7.11 -0.84
N TYR A 247 14.88 6.76 -1.61
CA TYR A 247 14.40 7.57 -2.71
C TYR A 247 13.82 8.91 -2.24
N VAL A 248 13.00 8.90 -1.19
CA VAL A 248 12.36 10.10 -0.63
C VAL A 248 13.08 10.69 0.59
N ASP A 249 14.22 10.12 0.98
CA ASP A 249 15.01 10.48 2.16
C ASP A 249 14.19 10.54 3.46
N ASP A 250 13.36 9.52 3.71
CA ASP A 250 12.45 9.48 4.86
C ASP A 250 12.65 8.22 5.72
N PRO A 251 13.37 8.31 6.86
CA PRO A 251 13.54 7.18 7.78
C PRO A 251 12.24 6.66 8.37
N GLU A 252 11.26 7.55 8.59
CA GLU A 252 9.98 7.18 9.16
C GLU A 252 9.15 6.34 8.19
N LEU A 253 9.37 6.46 6.87
CA LEU A 253 8.74 5.57 5.89
C LEU A 253 9.13 4.12 6.16
N PHE A 254 10.44 3.86 6.31
CA PHE A 254 10.97 2.54 6.59
C PHE A 254 10.58 2.03 7.98
N GLY A 255 10.69 2.90 9.00
CA GLY A 255 10.33 2.57 10.38
C GLY A 255 8.86 2.20 10.56
N ARG A 256 7.94 2.96 9.95
CA ARG A 256 6.49 2.65 9.97
C ARG A 256 6.19 1.31 9.31
N PHE A 257 6.83 1.01 8.17
CA PHE A 257 6.68 -0.28 7.52
C PHE A 257 7.10 -1.44 8.44
N LEU A 258 8.29 -1.37 9.04
CA LEU A 258 8.76 -2.43 9.92
C LEU A 258 7.92 -2.58 11.19
N THR A 259 7.40 -1.46 11.72
CA THR A 259 6.47 -1.46 12.86
C THR A 259 5.16 -2.17 12.50
N TRP A 260 4.61 -1.86 11.33
CA TRP A 260 3.42 -2.54 10.81
C TRP A 260 3.68 -4.03 10.60
N THR A 261 4.78 -4.40 9.95
CA THR A 261 5.16 -5.81 9.71
C THR A 261 5.31 -6.57 11.02
N ALA A 262 5.95 -5.96 12.04
CA ALA A 262 6.05 -6.52 13.38
C ALA A 262 4.67 -6.75 14.04
N GLY A 263 3.74 -5.81 13.86
CA GLY A 263 2.35 -5.95 14.33
C GLY A 263 1.62 -7.10 13.66
N VAL A 264 1.73 -7.23 12.34
CA VAL A 264 1.14 -8.33 11.55
C VAL A 264 1.71 -9.69 11.99
N LEU A 265 3.03 -9.78 12.17
CA LEU A 265 3.68 -11.01 12.67
C LEU A 265 3.19 -11.37 14.08
N THR A 266 3.13 -10.38 14.96
CA THR A 266 2.69 -10.58 16.36
C THR A 266 1.24 -11.06 16.43
N ALA A 267 0.34 -10.48 15.62
CA ALA A 267 -1.05 -10.92 15.51
C ALA A 267 -1.19 -12.37 15.02
N ARG A 268 -0.18 -12.88 14.32
CA ARG A 268 -0.09 -14.26 13.82
C ARG A 268 0.73 -15.20 14.73
N GLY A 269 1.09 -14.75 15.93
CA GLY A 269 1.84 -15.54 16.91
C GLY A 269 3.35 -15.64 16.62
N VAL A 270 3.89 -14.80 15.73
CA VAL A 270 5.32 -14.71 15.43
C VAL A 270 5.92 -13.50 16.14
N PRO A 271 6.96 -13.65 16.98
CA PRO A 271 7.57 -12.52 17.68
C PRO A 271 8.13 -11.46 16.72
N ALA A 272 7.88 -10.18 17.02
CA ALA A 272 8.39 -9.04 16.26
C ALA A 272 9.92 -9.07 16.05
N GLY A 273 10.66 -9.58 17.04
CA GLY A 273 12.12 -9.74 16.99
C GLY A 273 12.64 -10.63 15.85
N THR A 274 11.77 -11.44 15.22
CA THR A 274 12.09 -12.28 14.05
C THR A 274 12.61 -11.48 12.86
N LEU A 275 12.29 -10.17 12.77
CA LEU A 275 12.79 -9.30 11.69
C LEU A 275 14.25 -8.89 11.87
N LEU A 276 14.78 -8.87 13.11
CA LEU A 276 16.10 -8.31 13.41
C LEU A 276 17.26 -9.03 12.70
N PRO A 277 17.31 -10.38 12.62
CA PRO A 277 18.39 -11.07 11.90
C PRO A 277 18.48 -10.69 10.42
N ALA A 278 17.34 -10.49 9.75
CA ALA A 278 17.32 -10.07 8.35
C ALA A 278 17.85 -8.63 8.20
N LEU A 279 17.46 -7.72 9.10
CA LEU A 279 17.96 -6.34 9.12
C LEU A 279 19.47 -6.26 9.41
N ASP A 280 19.98 -7.10 10.31
CA ASP A 280 21.42 -7.18 10.58
C ASP A 280 22.20 -7.70 9.37
N LEU A 281 21.68 -8.72 8.68
CA LEU A 281 22.29 -9.26 7.45
C LEU A 281 22.30 -8.20 6.34
N LEU A 282 21.21 -7.46 6.15
CA LEU A 282 21.18 -6.32 5.23
C LEU A 282 22.20 -5.24 5.60
N GLY A 283 22.31 -4.92 6.90
CA GLY A 283 23.27 -3.94 7.41
C GLY A 283 24.71 -4.30 7.07
N GLY A 284 25.11 -5.56 7.25
CA GLY A 284 26.45 -6.02 6.87
C GLY A 284 26.70 -6.00 5.37
N ARG A 285 25.68 -6.16 4.53
CA ARG A 285 25.82 -6.08 3.06
C ARG A 285 25.83 -4.65 2.54
N LEU A 286 25.42 -3.68 3.34
CA LEU A 286 25.26 -2.29 2.97
C LEU A 286 26.09 -1.33 3.84
N GLU A 287 27.17 -1.84 4.45
CA GLU A 287 28.02 -1.06 5.38
C GLU A 287 28.69 0.15 4.71
N ASP A 288 29.01 0.05 3.42
CA ASP A 288 29.60 1.13 2.61
C ASP A 288 28.58 2.20 2.17
N PHE A 289 27.31 2.06 2.55
CA PHE A 289 26.22 2.97 2.19
C PHE A 289 25.68 3.66 3.47
N PRO A 290 26.20 4.85 3.83
CA PRO A 290 25.86 5.54 5.07
C PRO A 290 24.36 5.78 5.28
N ARG A 291 23.61 6.21 4.26
CA ARG A 291 22.16 6.46 4.42
C ARG A 291 21.39 5.16 4.56
N ALA A 292 21.71 4.13 3.76
CA ALA A 292 21.10 2.82 3.88
C ALA A 292 21.36 2.23 5.28
N SER A 293 22.58 2.35 5.79
CA SER A 293 22.97 1.93 7.13
C SER A 293 22.21 2.68 8.22
N ALA A 294 22.03 4.01 8.08
CA ALA A 294 21.25 4.82 9.01
C ALA A 294 19.76 4.43 9.01
N LEU A 295 19.17 4.19 7.85
CA LEU A 295 17.79 3.70 7.71
C LEU A 295 17.60 2.32 8.37
N LEU A 296 18.54 1.40 8.16
CA LEU A 296 18.53 0.09 8.80
C LEU A 296 18.70 0.16 10.32
N ALA A 297 19.50 1.11 10.82
CA ALA A 297 19.61 1.37 12.26
C ALA A 297 18.27 1.87 12.83
N HIS A 298 17.68 2.90 12.22
CA HIS A 298 16.37 3.42 12.60
C HIS A 298 15.28 2.34 12.58
N GLY A 299 15.26 1.51 11.53
CA GLY A 299 14.31 0.39 11.41
C GLY A 299 14.45 -0.66 12.51
N ARG A 300 15.69 -1.01 12.91
CA ARG A 300 15.94 -1.94 14.02
C ARG A 300 15.44 -1.37 15.35
N ASP A 301 15.64 -0.08 15.58
CA ASP A 301 15.17 0.57 16.81
C ASP A 301 13.64 0.61 16.88
N ALA A 302 12.97 0.85 15.75
CA ALA A 302 11.51 0.75 15.65
C ALA A 302 10.99 -0.67 16.00
N VAL A 303 11.61 -1.72 15.45
CA VAL A 303 11.25 -3.12 15.76
C VAL A 303 11.49 -3.49 17.23
N ARG A 304 12.60 -3.00 17.82
CA ARG A 304 12.91 -3.21 19.25
C ARG A 304 11.88 -2.53 20.13
N ALA A 305 11.43 -1.33 19.77
CA ALA A 305 10.39 -0.62 20.51
C ALA A 305 9.08 -1.43 20.53
N VAL A 306 8.65 -2.02 19.41
CA VAL A 306 7.47 -2.90 19.38
C VAL A 306 7.65 -4.12 20.28
N SER A 307 8.82 -4.78 20.19
CA SER A 307 9.12 -5.97 21.00
C SER A 307 9.09 -5.70 22.51
N ALA A 308 9.47 -4.50 22.95
CA ALA A 308 9.47 -4.11 24.37
C ALA A 308 8.06 -3.82 24.93
N HIS A 309 7.10 -3.46 24.07
CA HIS A 309 5.73 -3.13 24.47
C HIS A 309 4.77 -4.33 24.40
N SER A 310 5.21 -5.47 23.85
CA SER A 310 4.46 -6.73 23.94
C SER A 310 4.51 -7.24 25.38
N PRO A 311 3.38 -7.33 26.11
CA PRO A 311 3.39 -7.85 27.47
C PRO A 311 3.93 -9.28 27.45
N SER A 312 4.94 -9.55 28.27
CA SER A 312 5.40 -10.90 28.53
C SER A 312 4.23 -11.72 29.07
N SER A 313 3.69 -12.64 28.28
CA SER A 313 2.92 -13.75 28.85
C SER A 313 3.91 -14.61 29.65
N SER A 314 4.04 -14.32 30.94
CA SER A 314 4.84 -15.11 31.86
C SER A 314 4.06 -16.32 32.36
N THR A 315 4.72 -17.48 32.22
CA THR A 315 4.73 -18.71 33.04
C THR A 315 3.68 -19.81 32.86
N ASP A 316 4.24 -21.02 32.69
CA ASP A 316 3.75 -22.42 32.72
C ASP A 316 2.81 -22.92 31.60
N ASP A 317 3.35 -23.66 30.63
CA ASP A 317 3.45 -25.12 30.74
C ASP A 317 4.29 -25.73 29.60
N ASP A 318 5.02 -26.79 29.94
CA ASP A 318 5.76 -27.69 29.06
C ASP A 318 4.82 -28.27 27.98
N VAL A 319 4.90 -27.80 26.72
CA VAL A 319 4.15 -28.38 25.59
C VAL A 319 5.07 -28.54 24.37
N PRO A 320 5.13 -29.72 23.73
CA PRO A 320 6.09 -29.98 22.66
C PRO A 320 5.83 -29.11 21.41
N LEU A 321 6.90 -28.71 20.75
CA LEU A 321 6.92 -28.09 19.42
C LEU A 321 6.31 -29.02 18.35
N THR A 322 4.99 -29.10 18.29
CA THR A 322 4.24 -29.61 17.14
C THR A 322 3.09 -28.68 16.84
N GLY A 323 3.41 -27.49 16.35
CA GLY A 323 2.45 -26.53 15.80
C GLY A 323 2.60 -26.46 14.29
N HIS A 324 1.90 -27.34 13.57
CA HIS A 324 1.58 -27.12 12.16
C HIS A 324 0.62 -25.93 12.04
N GLY A 325 1.17 -24.71 12.17
CA GLY A 325 0.50 -23.48 11.79
C GLY A 325 0.41 -23.44 10.28
N LYS A 326 -0.77 -23.71 9.74
CA LYS A 326 -1.11 -23.46 8.35
C LYS A 326 -0.90 -21.98 8.06
N ILE A 327 0.27 -21.65 7.50
CA ILE A 327 0.45 -20.43 6.73
C ILE A 327 -0.48 -20.62 5.53
N ALA A 328 -1.55 -19.84 5.45
CA ALA A 328 -2.34 -19.67 4.26
C ALA A 328 -1.52 -18.80 3.29
#